data_AF-A0A1M4WDV0-F1
#
_entry.id   AF-A0A1M4WDV0-F1
#
_cell.length_a   1.000
_cell.length_b   1.000
_cell.length_c   1.000
_cell.angle_alpha   90.00
_cell.angle_beta   90.00
_cell.angle_gamma   90.00
#
_symmetry.space_group_name_H-M   'P 1'
#
loop_
_entity.id
_entity.type
_entity.pdbx_description
1 polymer ?
#
loop_
_entity_poly.entity_id
_entity_poly.type
_entity_poly.pdbx_seq_one_letter_code
_entity_poly.pdbx_strand_id
1 'polypeptide(L)'
;MKRKLLPGIIGGFIGFVVGAFAGGYLGLVVGGTFLGGLDIYEHTGIEGYELAAYVGAIIGALVLTVLGVRLALRMADKTGKEM
;
A
#
# COMPACT_ATOMS: atom_id res chain seq x y z
N MET A 1 -11.70 -12.73 21.90
CA MET A 1 -10.86 -12.70 20.67
C MET A 1 -11.63 -12.34 19.39
N LYS A 2 -12.87 -12.80 19.15
CA LYS A 2 -13.58 -12.59 17.86
C LYS A 2 -14.00 -11.15 17.52
N ARG A 3 -14.27 -10.28 18.51
CA ARG A 3 -14.77 -8.91 18.27
C ARG A 3 -13.77 -7.97 17.56
N LYS A 4 -12.46 -8.20 17.71
CA LYS A 4 -11.42 -7.34 17.11
C LYS A 4 -10.89 -7.85 15.76
N LEU A 5 -11.26 -9.06 15.36
CA LEU A 5 -10.84 -9.65 14.09
C LEU A 5 -11.46 -8.93 12.89
N LEU A 6 -12.76 -8.67 12.93
CA LEU A 6 -13.48 -8.06 11.80
C LEU A 6 -13.00 -6.61 11.51
N PRO A 7 -12.85 -5.71 12.52
CA PRO A 7 -12.29 -4.38 12.29
C PRO A 7 -10.85 -4.43 11.77
N GLY A 8 -10.03 -5.35 12.29
CA GLY A 8 -8.66 -5.54 11.82
C GLY A 8 -8.60 -5.95 10.35
N ILE A 9 -9.43 -6.92 9.93
CA ILE A 9 -9.51 -7.37 8.53
C ILE A 9 -9.96 -6.24 7.61
N ILE A 10 -11.02 -5.52 7.98
CA ILE A 10 -11.55 -4.40 7.18
C ILE A 10 -10.50 -3.29 7.07
N GLY A 11 -9.89 -2.88 8.19
CA GLY A 11 -8.84 -1.87 8.19
C GLY A 11 -7.62 -2.28 7.38
N GLY A 12 -7.21 -3.54 7.48
CA GLY A 12 -6.12 -4.10 6.69
C GLY A 12 -6.43 -4.13 5.20
N PHE A 13 -7.64 -4.55 4.81
CA PHE A 13 -8.04 -4.59 3.40
C PHE A 13 -8.12 -3.18 2.79
N ILE A 14 -8.71 -2.22 3.50
CA ILE A 14 -8.74 -0.82 3.05
C ILE A 14 -7.31 -0.27 2.93
N GLY A 15 -6.48 -0.52 3.94
CA GLY A 15 -5.07 -0.14 3.93
C GLY A 15 -4.30 -0.75 2.76
N PHE A 16 -4.54 -2.03 2.45
CA PHE A 16 -3.95 -2.72 1.31
C PHE A 16 -4.31 -2.05 -0.01
N VAL A 17 -5.61 -1.83 -0.25
CA VAL A 17 -6.11 -1.23 -1.50
C VAL A 17 -5.56 0.19 -1.67
N VAL A 18 -5.72 1.04 -0.66
CA VAL A 18 -5.22 2.42 -0.70
C VAL A 18 -3.70 2.44 -0.85
N GLY A 19 -2.99 1.52 -0.18
CA GLY A 19 -1.54 1.39 -0.25
C GLY A 19 -1.04 0.97 -1.62
N ALA A 20 -1.71 0.03 -2.27
CA ALA A 20 -1.36 -0.40 -3.61
C ALA A 20 -1.50 0.76 -4.61
N PHE A 21 -2.61 1.49 -4.57
CA PHE A 21 -2.83 2.62 -5.48
C PHE A 21 -1.91 3.82 -5.18
N ALA A 22 -1.80 4.23 -3.92
CA ALA A 22 -0.95 5.35 -3.53
C ALA A 22 0.54 5.03 -3.75
N GLY A 23 0.97 3.84 -3.35
CA GLY A 23 2.33 3.36 -3.56
C GLY A 23 2.68 3.19 -5.03
N GLY A 24 1.76 2.65 -5.83
CA GLY A 24 1.93 2.51 -7.28
C GLY A 24 2.03 3.86 -7.98
N TYR A 25 1.17 4.81 -7.62
CA TYR A 25 1.24 6.19 -8.13
C TYR A 25 2.56 6.86 -7.78
N LEU A 26 3.01 6.78 -6.51
CA LEU A 26 4.30 7.33 -6.11
C LEU A 26 5.46 6.62 -6.83
N GLY A 27 5.37 5.31 -7.01
CA GLY A 27 6.31 4.51 -7.76
C GLY A 27 6.41 4.94 -9.23
N LEU A 28 5.28 5.21 -9.89
CA LEU A 28 5.24 5.78 -11.25
C LEU A 28 5.90 7.15 -11.32
N VAL A 29 5.59 8.05 -10.38
CA VAL A 29 6.16 9.40 -10.37
C VAL A 29 7.67 9.34 -10.18
N VAL A 30 8.15 8.57 -9.21
CA VAL A 30 9.58 8.41 -8.92
C VAL A 30 10.27 7.69 -10.09
N GLY A 31 9.72 6.58 -10.56
CA GLY A 31 10.27 5.81 -11.67
C GLY A 31 10.30 6.59 -12.98
N GLY A 32 9.24 7.31 -13.31
CA GLY A 32 9.20 8.18 -14.49
C GLY A 32 10.23 9.30 -14.43
N THR A 33 10.45 9.86 -13.24
CA THR A 33 11.42 10.96 -13.03
C THR A 33 12.87 10.48 -13.06
N PHE A 34 13.18 9.34 -12.43
CA PHE A 34 14.56 8.91 -12.22
C PHE A 34 15.00 7.71 -13.08
N LEU A 35 14.06 6.88 -13.53
CA LEU A 35 14.34 5.67 -14.31
C LEU A 35 13.83 5.77 -15.76
N GLY A 36 13.01 6.77 -16.10
CA GLY A 36 12.47 6.96 -17.45
C GLY A 36 13.52 7.29 -18.51
N GLY A 37 14.70 7.78 -18.10
CA GLY A 37 15.83 8.03 -19.01
C GLY A 37 16.80 6.85 -19.15
N LEU A 38 16.53 5.71 -18.51
CA LEU A 38 17.38 4.53 -18.57
C LEU A 38 16.78 3.53 -19.58
N ASP A 39 17.62 2.96 -20.45
CA ASP A 39 17.27 1.94 -21.45
C ASP A 39 17.02 0.55 -20.81
N ILE A 40 16.22 0.51 -19.75
CA ILE A 40 15.92 -0.71 -18.98
C ILE A 40 15.05 -1.67 -19.82
N TYR A 41 14.28 -1.13 -20.76
CA TYR A 41 13.39 -1.90 -21.62
C TYR A 41 14.15 -2.91 -22.49
N GLU A 42 15.34 -2.56 -22.98
CA GLU A 42 16.13 -3.41 -23.89
C GLU A 42 16.54 -4.76 -23.27
N HIS A 43 16.66 -4.82 -21.94
CA HIS A 43 17.07 -6.03 -21.22
C HIS A 43 15.95 -6.73 -20.44
N THR A 44 14.85 -6.03 -20.16
CA THR A 44 13.80 -6.56 -19.27
C THR A 44 12.41 -6.62 -19.90
N GLY A 45 12.19 -5.92 -21.02
CA GLY A 45 10.87 -5.79 -21.66
C GLY A 45 9.86 -4.99 -20.85
N ILE A 46 10.29 -4.29 -19.80
CA ILE A 46 9.46 -3.46 -18.91
C ILE A 46 10.13 -2.10 -18.78
N GLU A 47 9.35 -1.02 -18.83
CA GLU A 47 9.90 0.32 -18.64
C GLU A 47 10.29 0.56 -17.17
N GLY A 48 11.34 1.36 -16.94
CA GLY A 48 11.82 1.65 -15.59
C GLY A 48 10.75 2.24 -14.66
N TYR A 49 9.83 3.04 -15.22
CA TYR A 49 8.70 3.59 -14.46
C TYR A 49 7.65 2.53 -14.10
N GLU A 50 7.40 1.55 -14.96
CA GLU A 50 6.47 0.45 -14.69
C GLU A 50 7.01 -0.43 -13.58
N LEU A 51 8.31 -0.76 -13.63
CA LEU A 51 8.96 -1.52 -12.58
C LEU A 51 8.86 -0.80 -11.23
N ALA A 52 9.15 0.51 -11.21
CA ALA A 52 9.01 1.31 -10.00
C ALA A 52 7.57 1.40 -9.49
N ALA A 53 6.58 1.44 -10.40
CA ALA A 53 5.17 1.38 -10.05
C ALA A 53 4.81 0.07 -9.34
N TYR A 54 5.24 -1.08 -9.87
CA TYR A 54 4.97 -2.37 -9.25
C TYR A 54 5.62 -2.48 -7.88
N VAL A 55 6.88 -2.08 -7.76
CA VAL A 55 7.61 -2.07 -6.47
C VAL A 55 6.93 -1.13 -5.49
N GLY A 56 6.59 0.08 -5.93
CA GLY A 56 5.89 1.08 -5.12
C GLY A 56 4.53 0.57 -4.63
N ALA A 57 3.75 -0.08 -5.48
CA ALA A 57 2.45 -0.65 -5.13
C ALA A 57 2.59 -1.77 -4.08
N ILE A 58 3.57 -2.66 -4.23
CA ILE A 58 3.82 -3.75 -3.27
C ILE A 58 4.21 -3.17 -1.91
N ILE A 59 5.18 -2.25 -1.88
CA ILE A 59 5.65 -1.62 -0.64
C ILE A 59 4.51 -0.83 0.02
N GLY A 60 3.80 -0.01 -0.75
CA GLY A 60 2.69 0.80 -0.27
C GLY A 60 1.57 -0.06 0.30
N ALA A 61 1.20 -1.15 -0.39
CA ALA A 61 0.19 -2.09 0.08
C ALA A 61 0.58 -2.72 1.42
N LEU A 62 1.81 -3.22 1.56
CA LEU A 62 2.29 -3.83 2.81
C LEU A 62 2.29 -2.84 3.98
N VAL A 63 2.85 -1.65 3.77
CA VAL A 63 2.97 -0.62 4.81
C VAL A 63 1.58 -0.13 5.25
N LEU A 64 0.71 0.25 4.31
CA LEU A 64 -0.62 0.75 4.65
C LEU A 64 -1.56 -0.34 5.15
N THR A 65 -1.37 -1.62 4.80
CA THR A 65 -2.10 -2.72 5.43
C THR A 65 -1.81 -2.76 6.94
N VAL A 66 -0.54 -2.74 7.34
CA VAL A 66 -0.16 -2.77 8.76
C VAL A 66 -0.71 -1.56 9.51
N LEU A 67 -0.62 -0.37 8.90
CA LEU A 67 -1.17 0.86 9.49
C LEU A 67 -2.70 0.82 9.57
N GLY A 68 -3.38 0.34 8.53
CA GLY A 68 -4.84 0.20 8.48
C GLY A 68 -5.37 -0.75 9.55
N VAL A 69 -4.72 -1.90 9.75
CA VAL A 69 -5.04 -2.82 10.86
C VAL A 69 -4.88 -2.10 12.20
N ARG A 70 -3.74 -1.43 12.44
CA ARG A 70 -3.47 -0.74 13.71
C ARG A 70 -4.48 0.38 13.99
N LEU A 71 -4.85 1.16 12.98
CA LEU A 71 -5.83 2.24 13.11
C LEU A 71 -7.23 1.70 13.39
N ALA A 72 -7.68 0.69 12.64
CA ALA A 72 -9.00 0.12 12.83
C ALA A 72 -9.16 -0.56 14.19
N LEU A 73 -8.13 -1.25 14.68
CA LEU A 73 -8.13 -1.82 16.03
C LEU A 73 -8.20 -0.73 17.12
N ARG A 74 -7.44 0.37 16.96
CA ARG A 74 -7.49 1.51 17.89
C ARG A 74 -8.85 2.19 17.91
N MET A 75 -9.51 2.32 16.76
CA MET A 75 -10.86 2.90 16.66
C MET A 75 -11.89 1.99 17.33
N ALA A 76 -11.85 0.68 17.05
CA ALA A 76 -12.73 -0.29 17.70
C ALA A 76 -12.57 -0.30 19.23
N ASP A 77 -11.34 -0.12 19.72
CA ASP A 77 -11.05 -0.06 21.16
C ASP A 77 -11.57 1.22 21.82
N LYS A 78 -11.57 2.36 21.12
CA LYS A 78 -12.18 3.60 21.62
C LYS A 78 -13.71 3.48 21.69
N THR A 79 -14.34 3.01 20.61
CA THR A 79 -15.80 2.86 20.54
C THR A 79 -16.31 1.86 21.59
N GLY A 80 -15.57 0.79 21.86
CA GLY A 80 -15.92 -0.17 22.90
C GLY A 80 -15.73 0.32 24.34
N LYS A 81 -15.09 1.48 24.55
CA LYS A 81 -14.89 2.12 25.86
C LYS A 81 -15.93 3.19 26.17
N GLU A 82 -16.61 3.69 25.15
CA GLU A 82 -17.68 4.69 25.23
C GLU A 82 -19.08 4.06 25.39
N MET A 83 -19.19 2.73 25.27
CA MET A 83 -20.38 1.92 25.57
C MET A 83 -20.22 1.22 26.93
#